data_AF-A0A3D4VXQ1-F1
#
_entry.id   AF-A0A3D4VXQ1-F1
#
_cell.length_a   1.000
_cell.length_b   1.000
_cell.length_c   1.000
_cell.angle_alpha   90.00
_cell.angle_beta   90.00
_cell.angle_gamma   90.00
#
_symmetry.space_group_name_H-M   'P 1'
#
loop_
_entity.id
_entity.type
_entity.pdbx_description
1 polymer ?
#
loop_
_entity_poly.entity_id
_entity_poly.type
_entity_poly.pdbx_seq_one_letter_code
_entity_poly.pdbx_strand_id
1 'polypeptide(L)' 'GAIARELLSLCPAFDCLDEYRARCFVPGHWVTVCTGAETYAAKALSIDDAGRLVVEREGGRQVSLQHGEVSIRPTSTT' A
#
# COMPACT_ATOMS: atom_id res chain seq x y z
N GLY A 1 5.83 16.36 7.29
CA GLY A 1 6.44 17.47 8.05
C GLY A 1 7.93 17.55 7.76
N ALA A 2 8.54 18.73 7.86
CA ALA A 2 9.96 18.95 7.54
C ALA A 2 10.91 18.04 8.34
N ILE A 3 10.62 17.84 9.63
CA ILE A 3 11.40 17.01 10.56
C ILE A 3 11.46 15.53 10.11
N ALA A 4 10.34 14.97 9.65
CA ALA A 4 10.34 13.59 9.15
C ALA A 4 11.25 13.43 7.92
N ARG A 5 11.31 14.45 7.05
CA ARG A 5 12.11 14.42 5.82
C ARG A 5 13.61 14.61 6.10
N GLU A 6 13.96 15.44 7.08
CA GLU A 6 15.33 15.54 7.59
C GLU A 6 15.77 14.25 8.31
N LEU A 7 14.92 13.64 9.14
CA LEU A 7 15.21 12.36 9.78
C LEU A 7 15.44 11.23 8.77
N LEU A 8 14.64 11.19 7.69
CA LEU A 8 14.86 10.27 6.57
C LEU A 8 16.22 10.47 5.91
N SER A 9 16.70 11.71 5.77
CA SER A 9 17.99 12.00 5.13
C SER A 9 19.22 11.61 5.97
N LEU A 10 19.05 11.42 7.28
CA LEU A 10 20.12 11.06 8.22
C LEU A 10 20.31 9.53 8.37
N CYS A 11 19.39 8.73 7.84
CA CYS A 11 19.50 7.27 7.79
C CYS A 11 19.73 6.84 6.32
N PRO A 12 20.98 6.63 5.88
CA PRO A 12 21.27 6.20 4.50
C PRO A 12 20.70 4.80 4.17
N ALA A 13 20.25 4.04 5.17
CA ALA A 13 19.57 2.75 5.03
C ALA A 13 18.04 2.89 4.81
N PHE A 14 17.63 3.65 3.79
CA PHE A 14 16.28 3.55 3.25
C PHE A 14 16.10 2.38 2.26
N ASP A 15 16.95 1.35 2.36
CA ASP A 15 16.66 -0.02 1.91
C ASP A 15 15.45 -0.63 2.65
N CYS A 16 14.97 0.02 3.71
CA CYS A 16 13.79 -0.39 4.47
C CYS A 16 12.52 -0.46 3.60
N LEU A 17 12.45 0.27 2.48
CA LEU A 17 11.31 0.18 1.56
C LEU A 17 11.33 -1.12 0.76
N ASP A 18 12.51 -1.62 0.39
CA ASP A 18 12.64 -2.91 -0.29
C ASP A 18 12.39 -4.07 0.68
N GLU A 19 12.87 -3.96 1.92
CA GLU A 19 12.51 -4.90 2.98
C GLU A 19 10.99 -4.88 3.26
N TYR A 20 10.39 -3.70 3.30
CA TYR A 20 8.94 -3.54 3.44
C TYR A 20 8.18 -4.19 2.28
N ARG A 21 8.58 -3.94 1.02
CA ARG A 21 8.00 -4.60 -0.17
C ARG A 21 8.11 -6.12 -0.08
N ALA A 22 9.28 -6.64 0.28
CA ALA A 22 9.52 -8.06 0.38
C ALA A 22 8.66 -8.74 1.48
N ARG A 23 8.29 -8.00 2.52
CA ARG A 23 7.46 -8.50 3.64
C ARG A 23 5.98 -8.12 3.53
N CYS A 24 5.62 -7.23 2.61
CA CYS A 24 4.25 -6.79 2.42
C CYS A 24 3.46 -7.89 1.71
N PHE A 25 2.54 -8.52 2.42
CA PHE A 25 1.67 -9.57 1.87
C PHE A 25 0.42 -9.02 1.17
N VAL A 26 0.30 -7.69 1.02
CA VAL A 26 -0.90 -7.07 0.43
C VAL A 26 -0.91 -7.13 -1.10
N PRO A 27 0.17 -6.77 -1.83
CA PRO A 27 0.24 -6.93 -3.28
C PRO A 27 -0.14 -8.34 -3.75
N GLY A 28 -0.89 -8.41 -4.85
CA GLY A 28 -1.41 -9.67 -5.38
C GLY A 28 -2.78 -10.10 -4.84
N HIS A 29 -3.25 -9.50 -3.74
CA HIS A 29 -4.58 -9.81 -3.18
C HIS A 29 -5.67 -8.85 -3.65
N TRP A 30 -6.90 -9.34 -3.68
CA TRP A 30 -8.08 -8.48 -3.69
C TRP A 30 -8.31 -7.93 -2.29
N VAL A 31 -8.58 -6.63 -2.22
CA VAL A 31 -8.73 -5.90 -0.98
C VAL A 31 -9.99 -5.06 -0.98
N THR A 32 -10.54 -4.84 0.21
CA THR A 32 -11.51 -3.77 0.42
C THR A 32 -10.74 -2.54 0.91
N VAL A 33 -10.83 -1.46 0.15
CA VAL A 33 -10.26 -0.16 0.50
C VAL A 33 -11.34 0.68 1.16
N CYS A 34 -11.06 1.18 2.35
CA CYS A 34 -11.89 2.14 3.05
C CYS A 34 -11.14 3.47 3.12
N THR A 35 -11.64 4.45 2.37
CA THR A 35 -11.26 5.86 2.52
C THR A 35 -12.38 6.58 3.26
N GLY A 36 -12.10 7.72 3.88
CA GLY A 36 -13.14 8.48 4.59
C GLY A 36 -14.35 8.90 3.74
N ALA A 37 -14.26 8.80 2.41
CA ALA A 37 -15.33 9.15 1.48
C ALA A 37 -16.03 7.93 0.85
N GLU A 38 -15.38 6.78 0.74
CA GLU A 38 -15.89 5.62 0.01
C GLU A 38 -15.22 4.32 0.44
N THR A 39 -15.97 3.23 0.30
CA THR A 39 -15.50 1.85 0.42
C THR A 39 -15.66 1.15 -0.92
N TYR A 40 -14.59 0.52 -1.42
CA TYR A 40 -14.60 -0.17 -2.71
C TYR A 40 -13.64 -1.37 -2.74
N ALA A 41 -13.93 -2.34 -3.61
CA ALA A 41 -13.03 -3.44 -3.90
C ALA A 41 -11.96 -3.02 -4.92
N ALA A 42 -10.73 -3.48 -4.72
CA ALA A 42 -9.61 -3.23 -5.64
C ALA A 42 -8.59 -4.37 -5.60
N LYS A 43 -7.83 -4.54 -6.68
CA LYS A 43 -6.65 -5.42 -6.71
C LYS A 43 -5.44 -4.63 -6.24
N ALA A 44 -4.76 -5.09 -5.19
CA ALA A 44 -3.49 -4.50 -4.77
C ALA A 44 -2.36 -4.93 -5.73
N LEU A 45 -1.64 -3.97 -6.30
CA LEU A 45 -0.63 -4.22 -7.33
C LEU A 45 0.78 -4.18 -6.78
N SER A 46 1.15 -3.11 -6.07
CA SER A 46 2.53 -2.89 -5.61
C SER A 46 2.61 -1.81 -4.54
N ILE A 47 3.80 -1.65 -3.95
CA ILE A 47 4.19 -0.46 -3.18
C ILE A 47 5.14 0.38 -4.04
N ASP A 48 4.75 1.61 -4.38
CA ASP A 48 5.56 2.50 -5.22
C ASP A 48 6.79 3.09 -4.48
N ASP A 49 7.63 3.84 -5.19
CA ASP A 49 8.87 4.43 -4.63
C ASP A 49 8.63 5.51 -3.58
N ALA A 50 7.40 5.99 -3.45
CA ALA A 50 6.98 6.87 -2.36
C ALA A 50 6.38 6.10 -1.18
N GLY A 51 6.38 4.76 -1.21
CA GLY A 51 5.81 3.92 -0.16
C GLY A 51 4.28 3.80 -0.19
N ARG A 52 3.63 4.16 -1.31
CA ARG A 52 2.16 4.14 -1.43
C ARG A 52 1.70 2.81 -1.99
N LEU A 53 0.55 2.32 -1.53
CA LEU A 53 -0.09 1.15 -2.10
C LEU A 53 -0.76 1.52 -3.43
N VAL A 54 -0.30 0.94 -4.52
CA VAL A 54 -0.94 1.05 -5.83
C VAL A 54 -2.04 -0.02 -5.92
N VAL A 55 -3.26 0.41 -6.18
CA VAL A 55 -4.42 -0.48 -6.35
C VAL A 55 -5.08 -0.23 -7.69
N GLU A 56 -5.69 -1.27 -8.26
CA GLU A 56 -6.54 -1.17 -9.44
C GLU A 56 -8.00 -1.39 -9.05
N ARG A 57 -8.85 -0.40 -9.34
CA ARG A 57 -10.30 -0.49 -9.09
C ARG A 57 -10.97 -1.35 -10.15
N GLU A 58 -12.19 -1.81 -9.85
CA GLU A 58 -13.08 -2.33 -10.89
C GLU A 58 -13.23 -1.30 -12.01
N GLY A 59 -12.88 -1.69 -13.24
CA GLY A 59 -12.78 -0.80 -14.40
C GLY A 59 -11.35 -0.44 -14.83
N GLY A 60 -10.31 -0.98 -14.18
CA GLY A 60 -8.91 -0.91 -14.65
C GLY A 60 -8.19 0.40 -14.31
N ARG A 61 -8.81 1.30 -13.54
CA ARG A 61 -8.18 2.54 -13.10
C ARG A 61 -7.27 2.28 -11.90
N GLN A 62 -6.00 2.68 -12.03
CA GLN A 62 -5.03 2.62 -10.95
C GLN A 62 -5.04 3.88 -10.07
N VAL A 63 -4.82 3.66 -8.77
CA VAL A 63 -4.78 4.71 -7.74
C VAL A 63 -3.66 4.39 -6.75
N SER A 64 -2.83 5.38 -6.43
CA SER A 64 -1.84 5.29 -5.35
C SER A 64 -2.43 5.82 -4.04
N LEU A 65 -2.66 4.93 -3.08
CA LEU A 65 -3.19 5.27 -1.77
C LEU A 65 -2.08 5.78 -0.85
N GLN A 66 -2.22 7.03 -0.40
CA GLN A 66 -1.31 7.64 0.58
C GLN A 66 -1.64 7.25 2.02
N HIS A 67 -2.92 7.01 2.30
CA HIS A 67 -3.45 6.63 3.59
C HIS A 67 -4.83 5.95 3.41
N GLY A 68 -5.30 5.25 4.44
CA GLY A 68 -6.58 4.56 4.45
C GLY A 68 -6.48 3.19 5.13
N GLU A 69 -7.63 2.55 5.35
CA GLU A 69 -7.66 1.16 5.78
C GLU A 69 -7.79 0.25 4.55
N VAL A 70 -7.04 -0.84 4.56
CA VAL A 70 -7.12 -1.90 3.56
C VAL A 70 -7.28 -3.21 4.29
N SER A 71 -8.34 -3.97 3.95
CA SER A 71 -8.58 -5.28 4.52
C SER A 71 -8.52 -6.37 3.45
N ILE A 72 -7.81 -7.44 3.78
CA ILE A 72 -7.87 -8.72 3.05
C ILE A 72 -8.76 -9.62 3.88
N ARG A 73 -9.68 -10.35 3.24
CA ARG A 73 -10.32 -11.50 3.85
C ARG A 73 -9.61 -12.75 3.34
N PRO A 74 -8.71 -13.37 4.14
CA PRO A 74 -8.18 -14.68 3.80
C PRO A 74 -9.37 -15.63 3.73
N THR A 75 -9.56 -16.28 2.58
CA THR A 75 -10.42 -17.46 2.52
C THR A 75 -9.61 -18.57 3.18
N SER A 76 -10.12 -19.18 4.26
CA SER A 76 -9.41 -20.29 4.91
C SER A 76 -9.05 -21.34 3.87
N THR A 77 -7.75 -21.52 3.64
CA THR A 77 -7.24 -22.64 2.86
C THR A 77 -7.56 -23.90 3.68
N THR A 78 -8.40 -24.77 3.11
CA THR A 78 -8.73 -26.09 3.71
C THR A 78 -7.56 -27.03 3.58
#